data_AF-B7PYT8-F1
#
_entry.id   AF-B7PYT8-F1
#
_cell.length_a   1.000
_cell.length_b   1.000
_cell.length_c   1.000
_cell.angle_alpha   90.00
_cell.angle_beta   90.00
_cell.angle_gamma   90.00
#
_symmetry.space_group_name_H-M   'P 1'
#
loop_
_entity.id
_entity.type
_entity.pdbx_description
1 polymer ?
#
loop_
_entity_poly.entity_id
_entity_poly.type
_entity_poly.pdbx_seq_one_letter_code
_entity_poly.pdbx_strand_id
1 'polypeptide(L)'
;MPFDSDDAGAGVDREMQAFLAVEQQKAQFQAQVHRLNEICWDKCVDKPSTKLDGRTETCLSNCVERFIDTSLSITKPLRATASEVLCGAHVGTPVIQMDRVSTLPS
;
A
#
# COMPACT_ATOMS: atom_id res chain seq x y z
N MET A 1 39.13 14.66 -1.69
CA MET A 1 38.69 15.18 -0.38
C MET A 1 37.50 14.34 0.06
N PRO A 2 37.64 13.48 1.08
CA PRO A 2 36.52 12.76 1.69
C PRO A 2 35.82 13.69 2.68
N PHE A 3 34.52 13.88 2.50
CA PHE A 3 33.69 14.66 3.41
C PHE A 3 33.37 13.81 4.64
N ASP A 4 34.16 14.02 5.70
CA ASP A 4 33.85 13.66 7.08
C ASP A 4 32.66 14.52 7.55
N SER A 5 31.49 13.94 7.77
CA SER A 5 30.32 14.62 8.36
C SER A 5 29.41 13.62 9.07
N ASP A 6 29.98 12.86 9.98
CA ASP A 6 29.26 12.09 10.99
C ASP A 6 28.91 13.00 12.17
N ASP A 7 27.63 13.42 12.25
CA ASP A 7 26.79 13.59 13.47
C ASP A 7 25.57 14.50 13.20
N ALA A 8 25.65 15.44 12.23
CA ALA A 8 24.52 16.29 11.82
C ALA A 8 23.65 15.71 10.68
N GLY A 9 24.17 14.72 9.93
CA GLY A 9 23.46 14.08 8.81
C GLY A 9 22.33 13.15 9.24
N ALA A 10 22.54 12.34 10.28
CA ALA A 10 21.61 11.28 10.67
C ALA A 10 20.22 11.77 11.12
N GLY A 11 20.13 13.00 11.68
CA GLY A 11 18.85 13.63 12.02
C GLY A 11 18.11 14.17 10.79
N VAL A 12 18.84 14.85 9.90
CA VAL A 12 18.30 15.42 8.65
C VAL A 12 17.88 14.31 7.68
N ASP A 13 18.63 13.22 7.59
CA ASP A 13 18.29 12.06 6.75
C ASP A 13 16.99 11.39 7.20
N ARG A 14 16.74 11.29 8.52
CA ARG A 14 15.50 10.72 9.06
C ARG A 14 14.28 11.61 8.81
N GLU A 15 14.43 12.92 9.02
CA GLU A 15 13.36 13.89 8.74
C GLU A 15 13.05 13.95 7.24
N MET A 16 14.08 13.94 6.40
CA MET A 16 13.95 13.87 4.95
C MET A 16 13.27 12.58 4.49
N GLN A 17 13.65 11.41 5.03
CA GLN A 17 13.00 10.15 4.73
C GLN A 17 11.52 10.16 5.12
N ALA A 18 11.18 10.73 6.29
CA ALA A 18 9.80 10.88 6.71
C ALA A 18 9.00 11.79 5.77
N PHE A 19 9.58 12.92 5.35
CA PHE A 19 8.96 13.83 4.39
C PHE A 19 8.72 13.15 3.03
N LEU A 20 9.72 12.42 2.51
CA LEU A 20 9.59 11.68 1.25
C LEU A 20 8.50 10.61 1.33
N ALA A 21 8.37 9.90 2.45
CA ALA A 21 7.32 8.91 2.64
C ALA A 21 5.91 9.55 2.59
N VAL A 22 5.73 10.71 3.22
CA VAL A 22 4.45 11.44 3.21
C VAL A 22 4.11 11.95 1.81
N GLU A 23 5.05 12.59 1.12
CA GLU A 23 4.81 13.08 -0.24
C GLU A 23 4.58 11.91 -1.23
N GLN A 24 5.25 10.77 -1.04
CA GLN A 24 4.98 9.59 -1.84
C GLN A 24 3.57 9.04 -1.61
N GLN A 25 3.11 8.95 -0.36
CA GLN A 25 1.74 8.54 -0.06
C GLN A 25 0.71 9.49 -0.68
N LYS A 26 0.97 10.79 -0.61
CA LYS A 26 0.13 11.83 -1.22
C LYS A 26 0.08 11.70 -2.74
N ALA A 27 1.22 11.48 -3.40
CA ALA A 27 1.27 11.24 -4.84
C ALA A 27 0.48 10.00 -5.25
N GLN A 28 0.59 8.91 -4.47
CA GLN A 28 -0.20 7.68 -4.70
C GLN A 28 -1.70 7.92 -4.49
N PHE A 29 -2.09 8.71 -3.48
CA PHE A 29 -3.48 9.08 -3.26
C PHE A 29 -4.03 9.92 -4.41
N GLN A 30 -3.28 10.92 -4.87
CA GLN A 30 -3.67 11.74 -6.03
C GLN A 30 -3.86 10.88 -7.29
N ALA A 31 -2.96 9.93 -7.55
CA ALA A 31 -3.10 8.99 -8.65
C ALA A 31 -4.38 8.12 -8.53
N GLN A 32 -4.76 7.71 -7.32
CA GLN A 32 -6.01 6.99 -7.10
C GLN A 32 -7.25 7.87 -7.33
N VAL A 33 -7.21 9.14 -6.90
CA VAL A 33 -8.27 10.12 -7.16
C VAL A 33 -8.45 10.33 -8.66
N HIS A 34 -7.35 10.48 -9.43
CA HIS A 34 -7.44 10.59 -10.89
C HIS A 34 -8.08 9.35 -11.52
N ARG A 35 -7.70 8.15 -11.08
CA ARG A 35 -8.30 6.90 -11.56
C ARG A 35 -9.80 6.81 -11.24
N LEU A 36 -10.20 7.19 -10.03
CA LEU A 36 -11.60 7.25 -9.63
C LEU A 36 -12.39 8.22 -10.51
N ASN A 37 -11.82 9.40 -10.76
CA ASN A 37 -12.44 10.41 -11.62
C ASN A 37 -12.66 9.88 -13.02
N GLU A 38 -11.65 9.28 -13.67
CA GLU A 38 -11.80 8.72 -15.03
C GLU A 38 -12.91 7.67 -15.08
N ILE A 39 -12.88 6.69 -14.17
CA ILE A 39 -13.84 5.58 -14.17
C ILE A 39 -15.26 6.08 -13.87
N CYS A 40 -15.42 6.88 -12.81
CA CYS A 40 -16.74 7.32 -12.39
C CYS A 40 -17.32 8.37 -13.33
N TRP A 41 -16.47 9.17 -13.99
CA TRP A 41 -16.91 10.07 -15.05
C TRP A 41 -17.53 9.30 -16.21
N ASP A 42 -16.81 8.31 -16.74
CA ASP A 42 -17.30 7.49 -17.87
C ASP A 42 -18.55 6.67 -17.54
N LYS A 43 -18.78 6.35 -16.26
CA LYS A 43 -19.96 5.58 -15.82
C LYS A 43 -21.17 6.43 -15.48
N CYS A 44 -20.98 7.63 -14.95
CA CYS A 44 -22.05 8.42 -14.38
C CYS A 44 -22.39 9.69 -15.16
N VAL A 45 -21.49 10.20 -16.01
CA VAL A 45 -21.66 11.50 -16.67
C VAL A 45 -21.83 11.31 -18.18
N ASP A 46 -23.08 11.29 -18.65
CA ASP A 46 -23.40 11.20 -20.08
C ASP A 46 -23.22 12.54 -20.81
N LYS A 47 -23.66 13.64 -20.18
CA LYS A 47 -23.61 15.00 -20.75
C LYS A 47 -23.07 15.97 -19.72
N PRO A 48 -21.98 16.69 -20.01
CA PRO A 48 -21.47 17.71 -19.12
C PRO A 48 -22.50 18.85 -19.02
N SER A 49 -23.03 19.07 -17.83
CA SER A 49 -23.96 20.14 -17.50
C SER A 49 -23.31 21.10 -16.50
N THR A 50 -23.79 22.34 -16.42
CA THR A 50 -23.29 23.33 -15.45
C THR A 50 -23.58 22.96 -14.00
N LYS A 51 -24.52 22.04 -13.78
CA LYS A 51 -24.82 21.45 -12.47
C LYS A 51 -25.00 19.95 -12.62
N LEU A 52 -24.51 19.21 -11.64
CA LEU A 52 -24.83 17.80 -11.47
C LEU A 52 -26.31 17.70 -11.10
N ASP A 53 -27.06 16.90 -11.85
CA ASP A 53 -28.41 16.51 -11.47
C ASP A 53 -28.36 15.44 -10.39
N GLY A 54 -29.44 15.28 -9.62
CA GLY A 54 -29.46 14.38 -8.46
C GLY A 54 -29.19 12.91 -8.79
N ARG A 55 -29.48 12.47 -10.02
CA ARG A 55 -29.15 11.10 -10.47
C ARG A 55 -27.64 10.96 -10.63
N THR A 56 -26.99 11.93 -11.26
CA THR A 56 -25.53 11.94 -11.44
C THR A 56 -24.81 12.02 -10.09
N GLU A 57 -25.27 12.86 -9.16
CA GLU A 57 -24.71 12.96 -7.80
C GLU A 57 -24.80 11.63 -7.03
N THR A 58 -25.97 10.98 -7.09
CA THR A 58 -26.20 9.67 -6.48
C THR A 58 -25.31 8.61 -7.14
N CYS A 59 -25.20 8.63 -8.47
CA CYS A 59 -24.33 7.70 -9.20
C CYS A 59 -22.86 7.84 -8.80
N LEU A 60 -22.34 9.07 -8.74
CA LEU A 60 -20.96 9.34 -8.36
C LEU A 60 -20.64 8.85 -6.95
N SER A 61 -21.54 9.11 -5.99
CA SER A 61 -21.39 8.64 -4.60
C SER A 61 -21.32 7.10 -4.54
N ASN A 62 -22.23 6.42 -5.22
CA ASN A 62 -22.23 4.95 -5.28
C ASN A 62 -21.01 4.41 -6.04
N CYS A 63 -20.58 5.06 -7.12
CA CYS A 63 -19.44 4.63 -7.92
C CYS A 63 -18.16 4.60 -7.09
N VAL A 64 -17.88 5.69 -6.36
CA VAL A 64 -16.68 5.80 -5.53
C VAL A 64 -16.69 4.77 -4.40
N GLU A 65 -17.81 4.62 -3.67
CA GLU A 65 -17.95 3.64 -2.59
C GLU A 65 -17.71 2.21 -3.10
N ARG A 66 -18.36 1.82 -4.21
CA ARG A 66 -18.22 0.48 -4.81
C ARG A 66 -16.80 0.23 -5.32
N PHE A 67 -16.15 1.24 -5.90
CA PHE A 67 -14.78 1.09 -6.39
C PHE A 67 -13.79 0.85 -5.25
N ILE A 68 -13.90 1.61 -4.15
CA ILE A 68 -13.02 1.45 -2.99
C ILE A 68 -13.25 0.08 -2.35
N ASP A 69 -14.51 -0.32 -2.13
CA ASP A 69 -14.87 -1.63 -1.58
C ASP A 69 -14.26 -2.77 -2.41
N THR A 70 -14.41 -2.70 -3.73
CA THR A 70 -13.92 -3.73 -4.66
C THR A 70 -12.39 -3.75 -4.72
N SER A 71 -11.75 -2.58 -4.76
CA SER A 71 -10.30 -2.47 -4.78
C SER A 71 -9.68 -3.06 -3.52
N LEU A 72 -10.31 -2.81 -2.36
CA LEU A 72 -9.90 -3.37 -1.09
C LEU A 72 -10.18 -4.87 -1.00
N SER A 73 -11.32 -5.36 -1.47
CA SER A 73 -11.63 -6.80 -1.43
C SER A 73 -10.70 -7.64 -2.30
N ILE A 74 -10.21 -7.06 -3.41
CA ILE A 74 -9.20 -7.70 -4.29
C ILE A 74 -7.81 -7.63 -3.67
N THR A 75 -7.42 -6.46 -3.13
CA THR A 75 -6.04 -6.22 -2.68
C THR A 75 -5.77 -6.78 -1.28
N LYS A 76 -6.79 -6.87 -0.40
CA LYS A 76 -6.63 -7.40 0.97
C LYS A 76 -6.10 -8.84 0.99
N PRO A 77 -6.69 -9.80 0.24
CA PRO A 77 -6.14 -11.15 0.15
C PRO A 77 -4.72 -11.16 -0.41
N LEU A 78 -4.46 -10.38 -1.47
CA LEU A 78 -3.13 -10.28 -2.08
C LEU A 78 -2.08 -9.76 -1.09
N ARG A 79 -2.40 -8.76 -0.26
CA ARG A 79 -1.46 -8.24 0.74
C ARG A 79 -1.24 -9.23 1.88
N ALA A 80 -2.28 -9.93 2.32
CA ALA A 80 -2.19 -10.95 3.35
C ALA A 80 -1.26 -12.09 2.88
N THR A 81 -1.47 -12.59 1.67
CA THR A 81 -0.64 -13.66 1.10
C THR A 81 0.74 -13.15 0.66
N ALA A 82 0.87 -11.89 0.20
CA ALA A 82 2.17 -11.31 -0.12
C ALA A 82 3.03 -11.14 1.13
N SER A 83 2.46 -10.82 2.29
CA SER A 83 3.23 -10.82 3.55
C SER A 83 3.74 -12.23 3.89
N GLU A 84 2.97 -13.27 3.58
CA GLU A 84 3.39 -14.67 3.74
C GLU A 84 4.43 -15.09 2.69
N VAL A 85 4.37 -14.60 1.45
CA VAL A 85 5.34 -14.90 0.37
C VAL A 85 6.64 -14.10 0.53
N LEU A 86 6.56 -12.84 0.96
CA LEU A 86 7.72 -11.96 1.24
C LEU A 86 8.44 -12.39 2.51
N CYS A 87 7.72 -12.88 3.52
CA CYS A 87 8.34 -13.55 4.69
C CYS A 87 8.68 -15.03 4.39
N GLY A 88 8.13 -15.58 3.31
CA GLY A 88 8.17 -16.99 2.90
C GLY A 88 9.43 -17.44 2.17
N ALA A 89 10.56 -16.75 2.33
CA ALA A 89 11.87 -17.33 1.98
C ALA A 89 12.33 -18.42 2.99
N HIS A 90 11.44 -19.00 3.80
CA HIS A 90 11.75 -20.12 4.69
C HIS A 90 10.65 -21.20 4.85
N VAL A 91 9.64 -21.27 3.98
CA VAL A 91 8.71 -22.43 3.97
C VAL A 91 9.34 -23.54 3.14
N GLY A 92 10.35 -24.23 3.69
CA GLY A 92 11.04 -25.28 2.94
C GLY A 92 12.16 -26.05 3.64
N THR A 93 12.60 -25.67 4.85
CA THR A 93 13.50 -26.54 5.62
C THR A 93 12.68 -27.36 6.62
N PRO A 94 12.70 -28.70 6.56
CA PRO A 94 11.94 -29.51 7.50
C PRO A 94 12.54 -29.34 8.89
N VAL A 95 11.73 -28.85 9.83
CA VAL A 95 11.98 -28.96 11.27
C VAL A 95 11.84 -30.43 11.63
N ILE A 96 12.93 -31.20 11.50
CA ILE A 96 13.07 -32.46 12.22
C ILE A 96 13.57 -32.11 13.62
N GLN A 97 12.62 -32.05 14.54
CA GLN A 97 12.66 -32.52 15.92
C GLN A 97 14.00 -32.34 16.68
N MET A 98 13.96 -31.40 17.62
CA MET A 98 14.78 -31.40 18.83
C MET A 98 14.57 -32.71 19.59
N ASP A 99 15.54 -33.63 19.55
CA ASP A 99 15.65 -34.71 20.53
C ASP A 99 17.13 -35.04 20.81
N ARG A 100 17.55 -34.73 22.05
CA ARG A 100 18.74 -35.23 22.78
C ARG A 100 20.14 -35.13 22.12
N VAL A 101 20.91 -34.12 22.55
CA VAL A 101 22.38 -34.25 22.75
C VAL A 101 22.80 -33.76 24.14
N SER A 102 22.01 -34.09 25.16
CA SER A 102 22.47 -34.10 26.55
C SER A 102 22.69 -35.54 26.99
N THR A 103 23.78 -36.13 26.52
CA THR A 103 24.39 -37.29 27.18
C THR A 103 25.89 -37.18 26.94
N LEU A 104 26.60 -36.65 27.94
CA LEU A 104 28.05 -36.75 28.04
C LEU A 104 28.49 -38.22 27.96
N PRO A 105 29.73 -38.46 27.54
CA PRO A 105 30.63 -39.17 28.43
C PRO A 105 32.00 -38.48 28.55
N SER A 106 32.38 -38.15 29.78
CA SER A 106 33.67 -38.48 30.45
C SER A 106 33.65 -37.88 31.85
#